data_AF-A0A6A6MT38-F1
#
_entry.id   AF-A0A6A6MT38-F1
#
_cell.length_a   1.000
_cell.length_b   1.000
_cell.length_c   1.000
_cell.angle_alpha   90.00
_cell.angle_beta   90.00
_cell.angle_gamma   90.00
#
_symmetry.space_group_name_H-M   'P 1'
#
loop_
_entity.id
_entity.type
_entity.pdbx_description
1 polymer ?
#
loop_
_entity_poly.entity_id
_entity_poly.type
_entity_poly.pdbx_seq_one_letter_code
_entity_poly.pdbx_strand_id
1 'polypeptide(L)'
;MFIMYYIFSKLSKVAGPSYTVLLGRRDSTTASRALANKELPSFKDGVDKLISCFQKIGLSARDLAALSGSHTLGQAQCATFRDRIYSNGSDIDAGFATTRRRRCPAVGGDGNLAPLDLVTPNSWDSNYFRNLIQRKDFWNQINSF
;
A
#
# COMPACT_ATOMS: atom_id res chain seq x y z
N MET A 1 -9.74 15.13 -16.09
CA MET A 1 -9.82 13.98 -17.03
C MET A 1 -8.49 13.21 -17.25
N PHE A 2 -7.31 13.77 -16.93
CA PHE A 2 -6.00 13.18 -17.27
C PHE A 2 -5.45 12.13 -16.27
N ILE A 3 -5.92 12.11 -15.02
CA ILE A 3 -5.27 11.35 -13.94
C ILE A 3 -5.35 9.82 -14.15
N MET A 4 -6.52 9.27 -14.51
CA MET A 4 -6.62 7.81 -14.69
C MET A 4 -5.83 7.30 -15.89
N TYR A 5 -5.89 7.99 -17.04
CA TYR A 5 -5.09 7.61 -18.20
C TYR A 5 -3.58 7.64 -17.89
N TYR A 6 -3.14 8.62 -17.11
CA TYR A 6 -1.76 8.74 -16.68
C TYR A 6 -1.32 7.56 -15.79
N ILE A 7 -2.11 7.16 -14.80
CA ILE A 7 -1.78 6.03 -13.92
C ILE A 7 -1.57 4.76 -14.74
N PHE A 8 -2.48 4.45 -15.67
CA PHE A 8 -2.41 3.22 -16.46
C PHE A 8 -1.28 3.22 -17.47
N SER A 9 -1.01 4.35 -18.12
CA SER A 9 0.16 4.49 -19.01
C SER A 9 1.49 4.31 -18.26
N LYS A 10 1.53 4.56 -16.95
CA LYS A 10 2.75 4.36 -16.15
C LYS A 10 3.00 2.90 -15.81
N LEU A 11 1.97 2.08 -15.67
CA LEU A 11 2.11 0.65 -15.34
C LEU A 11 2.92 -0.10 -16.40
N SER A 12 2.71 0.18 -17.70
CA SER A 12 3.48 -0.46 -18.77
C SER A 12 4.98 -0.12 -18.73
N LYS A 13 5.35 1.03 -18.17
CA LYS A 13 6.77 1.44 -18.01
C LYS A 13 7.51 0.69 -16.92
N VAL A 14 6.78 -0.04 -16.08
CA VAL A 14 7.30 -0.82 -14.95
C VAL A 14 6.90 -2.30 -15.09
N ALA A 15 6.75 -2.80 -16.33
CA ALA A 15 6.37 -4.18 -16.64
C ALA A 15 4.96 -4.60 -16.14
N GLY A 16 4.10 -3.63 -15.82
CA GLY A 16 2.71 -3.88 -15.44
C GLY A 16 1.81 -4.20 -16.63
N PRO A 17 0.63 -4.79 -16.37
CA PRO A 17 -0.32 -5.14 -17.42
C PRO A 17 -0.88 -3.90 -18.11
N SER A 18 -1.26 -4.07 -19.38
CA SER A 18 -2.00 -3.08 -20.15
C SER A 18 -3.48 -3.47 -20.22
N TYR A 19 -4.36 -2.48 -20.16
CA TYR A 19 -5.80 -2.69 -20.26
C TYR A 19 -6.49 -1.45 -20.80
N THR A 20 -7.61 -1.66 -21.49
CA THR A 20 -8.44 -0.58 -22.02
C THR A 20 -9.22 0.08 -20.89
N VAL A 21 -9.19 1.40 -20.84
CA VAL A 21 -9.78 2.18 -19.76
C VAL A 21 -10.98 2.95 -20.26
N LEU A 22 -12.08 2.91 -19.52
CA LEU A 22 -13.27 3.70 -19.84
C LEU A 22 -12.99 5.19 -19.61
N LEU A 23 -13.34 5.99 -20.61
CA LEU A 23 -13.19 7.45 -20.63
C LEU A 23 -14.54 8.13 -20.33
N GLY A 24 -14.52 9.46 -20.16
CA GLY A 24 -15.73 10.26 -19.95
C GLY A 24 -15.96 10.79 -18.53
N ARG A 25 -15.08 10.48 -17.57
CA ARG A 25 -15.11 11.11 -16.23
C ARG A 25 -14.84 12.61 -16.34
N ARG A 26 -15.70 13.43 -15.73
CA ARG A 26 -15.56 14.89 -15.62
C ARG A 26 -14.93 15.26 -14.28
N ASP A 27 -14.29 16.42 -14.25
CA ASP A 27 -13.65 16.92 -13.03
C ASP A 27 -14.71 17.57 -12.10
N SER A 28 -14.59 17.34 -10.79
CA SER A 28 -15.47 17.97 -9.79
C SER A 28 -15.09 19.45 -9.62
N THR A 29 -16.07 20.27 -9.22
CA THR A 29 -15.85 21.70 -8.90
C THR A 29 -15.57 21.93 -7.41
N THR A 30 -15.66 20.88 -6.59
CA THR A 30 -15.47 20.92 -5.14
C THR A 30 -14.64 19.73 -4.67
N ALA A 31 -14.11 19.85 -3.45
CA ALA A 31 -13.39 18.80 -2.74
C ALA A 31 -13.91 18.68 -1.31
N SER A 32 -13.78 17.49 -0.71
CA SER A 32 -14.24 17.24 0.66
C SER A 32 -13.16 16.57 1.51
N ARG A 33 -12.53 17.36 2.38
CA ARG A 33 -11.57 16.86 3.39
C ARG A 33 -12.24 15.91 4.37
N ALA A 34 -13.48 16.20 4.76
CA ALA A 34 -14.24 15.37 5.69
C ALA A 34 -14.49 13.96 5.11
N LEU A 35 -14.86 13.87 3.83
CA LEU A 35 -15.01 12.57 3.15
C LEU A 35 -13.67 11.86 3.01
N ALA A 36 -12.59 12.56 2.65
CA ALA A 36 -11.27 11.94 2.54
C ALA A 36 -10.81 11.33 3.89
N ASN A 37 -10.97 12.06 4.99
CA ASN A 37 -10.61 11.59 6.33
C ASN A 37 -11.48 10.42 6.82
N LYS A 38 -12.71 10.30 6.30
CA LYS A 38 -13.67 9.27 6.71
C LYS A 38 -13.57 7.98 5.88
N GLU A 39 -13.38 8.13 4.57
CA GLU A 39 -13.50 7.01 3.61
C GLU A 39 -12.15 6.41 3.21
N LEU A 40 -11.03 7.12 3.39
CA LEU A 40 -9.71 6.56 3.10
C LEU A 40 -9.24 5.64 4.25
N PRO A 41 -8.80 4.40 3.94
CA PRO A 41 -8.27 3.51 4.94
C PRO A 41 -6.94 4.02 5.52
N SER A 42 -6.75 3.79 6.81
CA SER A 42 -5.49 4.05 7.50
C SER A 42 -4.55 2.85 7.38
N PHE A 43 -3.25 3.12 7.39
CA PHE A 43 -2.22 2.07 7.49
C PHE A 43 -2.29 1.26 8.80
N LYS A 44 -3.08 1.73 9.79
CA LYS A 44 -3.35 1.04 11.06
C LYS A 44 -4.63 0.20 11.05
N ASP A 45 -5.44 0.28 10.00
CA ASP A 45 -6.71 -0.46 9.94
C ASP A 45 -6.47 -1.97 9.76
N GLY A 46 -7.19 -2.79 10.52
CA GLY A 46 -7.20 -4.24 10.35
C GLY A 46 -8.06 -4.70 9.16
N VAL A 47 -7.92 -5.97 8.76
CA VAL A 47 -8.55 -6.52 7.55
C VAL A 47 -10.07 -6.29 7.49
N ASP A 48 -10.80 -6.47 8.60
CA ASP A 48 -12.26 -6.34 8.62
C ASP A 48 -12.72 -4.92 8.31
N LYS A 49 -11.96 -3.93 8.79
CA LYS A 49 -12.20 -2.52 8.51
C LYS A 49 -11.92 -2.22 7.04
N LEU A 50 -10.83 -2.75 6.48
CA LEU A 50 -10.49 -2.59 5.06
C LEU A 50 -11.56 -3.21 4.15
N ILE A 51 -12.01 -4.43 4.47
CA ILE A 51 -13.11 -5.10 3.75
C ILE A 51 -14.36 -4.23 3.78
N SER A 52 -14.75 -3.74 4.97
CA SER A 52 -15.91 -2.86 5.13
C SER A 52 -15.79 -1.56 4.32
N CYS A 53 -14.61 -0.94 4.27
CA CYS A 53 -14.38 0.27 3.48
C CYS A 53 -14.53 0.01 1.98
N PHE A 54 -13.99 -1.10 1.47
CA PHE A 54 -14.09 -1.47 0.06
C PHE A 54 -15.53 -1.83 -0.34
N GLN A 55 -16.25 -2.56 0.52
CA GLN A 55 -17.65 -2.92 0.28
C GLN A 55 -18.57 -1.69 0.14
N LYS A 56 -18.32 -0.61 0.90
CA LYS A 56 -19.10 0.64 0.79
C LYS A 56 -19.05 1.29 -0.59
N ILE A 57 -17.99 1.04 -1.35
CA ILE A 57 -17.80 1.56 -2.72
C ILE A 57 -18.03 0.47 -3.77
N GLY A 58 -18.63 -0.67 -3.39
CA GLY A 58 -18.97 -1.76 -4.30
C GLY A 58 -17.80 -2.67 -4.67
N LEU A 59 -16.72 -2.67 -3.90
CA LEU A 59 -15.55 -3.53 -4.11
C LEU A 59 -15.55 -4.71 -3.12
N SER A 60 -15.20 -5.89 -3.63
CA SER A 60 -15.14 -7.14 -2.85
C SER A 60 -13.83 -7.29 -2.07
N ALA A 61 -13.76 -8.28 -1.18
CA ALA A 61 -12.50 -8.65 -0.51
C ALA A 61 -11.41 -9.10 -1.51
N ARG A 62 -11.82 -9.69 -2.65
CA ARG A 62 -10.89 -10.02 -3.74
C ARG A 62 -10.31 -8.76 -4.38
N ASP A 63 -11.11 -7.72 -4.56
CA ASP A 63 -10.65 -6.44 -5.09
C ASP A 63 -9.69 -5.75 -4.11
N LEU A 64 -9.94 -5.86 -2.80
CA LEU A 64 -9.01 -5.42 -1.77
C LEU A 64 -7.65 -6.12 -1.89
N ALA A 65 -7.64 -7.45 -1.98
CA ALA A 65 -6.40 -8.21 -2.14
C ALA A 65 -5.65 -7.83 -3.44
N ALA A 66 -6.36 -7.72 -4.55
CA ALA A 66 -5.77 -7.34 -5.84
C ALA A 66 -5.21 -5.91 -5.83
N LEU A 67 -5.95 -4.94 -5.31
CA LEU A 67 -5.53 -3.53 -5.25
C LEU A 67 -4.41 -3.30 -4.22
N SER A 68 -4.34 -4.12 -3.16
CA SER A 68 -3.20 -4.10 -2.22
C SER A 68 -1.88 -4.48 -2.92
N GLY A 69 -1.94 -5.25 -4.01
CA GLY A 69 -0.79 -5.53 -4.87
C GLY A 69 -0.10 -4.28 -5.45
N SER A 70 -0.79 -3.14 -5.48
CA SER A 70 -0.16 -1.86 -5.87
C SER A 70 1.00 -1.44 -4.96
N HIS A 71 1.06 -1.98 -3.74
CA HIS A 71 2.21 -1.81 -2.84
C HIS A 71 3.48 -2.55 -3.31
N THR A 72 3.47 -3.25 -4.46
CA THR A 72 4.71 -3.74 -5.09
C THR A 72 5.60 -2.61 -5.61
N LEU A 73 5.05 -1.40 -5.76
CA LEU A 73 5.77 -0.20 -6.19
C LEU A 73 5.72 0.89 -5.13
N GLY A 74 6.71 1.79 -5.17
CA GLY A 74 6.71 3.02 -4.38
C GLY A 74 7.38 2.86 -3.02
N GLN A 75 7.10 3.82 -2.13
CA GLN A 75 7.80 3.97 -0.85
C GLN A 75 6.83 4.36 0.26
N ALA A 76 7.13 3.94 1.49
CA ALA A 76 6.48 4.39 2.70
C ALA A 76 7.42 5.26 3.52
N GLN A 77 6.84 6.19 4.28
CA GLN A 77 7.53 6.98 5.28
C GLN A 77 7.68 6.20 6.58
N CYS A 78 8.81 6.35 7.26
CA CYS A 78 9.12 5.70 8.54
C CYS A 78 7.99 5.83 9.56
N ALA A 79 7.33 6.99 9.64
CA ALA A 79 6.20 7.22 10.53
C ALA A 79 5.06 6.21 10.40
N THR A 80 4.86 5.62 9.22
CA THR A 80 3.72 4.71 8.97
C THR A 80 4.00 3.26 9.34
N PHE A 81 5.26 2.87 9.53
CA PHE A 81 5.63 1.47 9.83
C PHE A 81 6.54 1.31 11.05
N ARG A 82 6.97 2.42 11.67
CA ARG A 82 7.85 2.42 12.85
C ARG A 82 7.34 1.52 13.96
N ASP A 83 6.07 1.69 14.35
CA ASP A 83 5.44 0.94 15.44
C ASP A 83 5.59 -0.57 15.21
N ARG A 84 5.43 -1.03 13.98
CA ARG A 84 5.55 -2.46 13.63
C ARG A 84 6.98 -2.94 13.63
N ILE A 85 7.93 -2.21 13.04
CA ILE A 85 9.33 -2.67 13.02
C ILE A 85 9.99 -2.63 14.40
N TYR A 86 9.46 -1.88 15.36
CA TYR A 86 9.91 -1.87 16.75
C TYR A 86 9.01 -2.67 17.70
N SER A 87 7.97 -3.34 17.20
CA SER A 87 7.15 -4.22 18.01
C SER A 87 7.96 -5.47 18.42
N ASN A 88 7.56 -6.08 19.53
CA ASN A 88 8.03 -7.41 19.94
C ASN A 88 7.11 -8.52 19.38
N GLY A 89 6.38 -8.23 18.31
CA GLY A 89 5.46 -9.17 17.67
C GLY A 89 6.22 -10.29 16.94
N SER A 90 5.62 -11.48 16.89
CA SER A 90 6.10 -12.59 16.05
C SER A 90 5.55 -12.52 14.62
N ASP A 91 4.73 -11.50 14.32
CA ASP A 91 4.05 -11.27 13.05
C ASP A 91 4.89 -10.51 12.03
N ILE A 92 6.18 -10.24 12.32
CA ILE A 92 7.15 -9.59 11.42
C ILE A 92 8.47 -10.36 11.36
N ASP A 93 9.08 -10.45 10.19
CA ASP A 93 10.41 -11.04 10.03
C ASP A 93 11.49 -10.19 10.74
N ALA A 94 12.28 -10.83 11.60
CA ALA A 94 13.28 -10.13 12.42
C ALA A 94 14.41 -9.50 11.57
N GLY A 95 14.80 -10.17 10.49
CA GLY A 95 15.80 -9.67 9.55
C GLY A 95 15.31 -8.44 8.79
N PHE A 96 14.06 -8.48 8.34
CA PHE A 96 13.36 -7.36 7.73
C PHE A 96 13.28 -6.16 8.67
N ALA A 97 12.78 -6.36 9.89
CA ALA A 97 12.68 -5.31 10.90
C ALA A 97 14.06 -4.67 11.16
N THR A 98 15.09 -5.49 11.35
CA THR A 98 16.48 -5.03 11.54
C THR A 98 16.97 -4.20 10.36
N THR A 99 16.69 -4.64 9.13
CA THR A 99 17.06 -3.91 7.91
C THR A 99 16.38 -2.54 7.84
N ARG A 100 15.09 -2.45 8.21
CA ARG A 100 14.35 -1.18 8.18
C ARG A 100 14.76 -0.20 9.27
N ARG A 101 15.10 -0.70 10.46
CA ARG A 101 15.59 0.14 11.58
C ARG A 101 16.85 0.94 11.21
N ARG A 102 17.66 0.47 10.24
CA ARG A 102 18.86 1.19 9.76
C ARG A 102 18.57 2.60 9.23
N ARG A 103 17.38 2.83 8.66
CA ARG A 103 16.96 4.15 8.13
C ARG A 103 15.68 4.67 8.78
N CYS A 104 15.13 3.97 9.76
CA CYS A 104 13.93 4.38 10.48
C CYS A 104 14.22 4.29 11.98
N PRO A 105 14.73 5.38 12.60
CA PRO A 105 15.06 5.38 14.02
C PRO A 105 13.80 5.30 14.89
N ALA A 106 13.97 4.86 16.14
CA ALA A 106 12.88 4.71 17.11
C ALA A 106 12.20 6.03 17.47
N VAL A 107 12.94 7.15 17.34
CA VAL A 107 12.44 8.51 17.58
C VAL A 107 12.98 9.41 16.46
N GLY A 108 12.11 10.23 15.88
CA GLY A 108 12.45 11.12 14.77
C GLY A 108 12.57 10.41 13.41
N GLY A 109 13.04 11.13 12.40
CA GLY A 109 13.22 10.58 11.05
C GLY A 109 11.91 10.17 10.35
N ASP A 110 10.77 10.77 10.73
CA ASP A 110 9.43 10.41 10.24
C ASP A 110 9.32 10.37 8.73
N GLY A 111 9.97 11.30 8.03
CA GLY A 111 9.96 11.40 6.57
C GLY A 111 10.91 10.44 5.85
N ASN A 112 11.71 9.62 6.56
CA ASN A 112 12.64 8.71 5.91
C ASN A 112 11.89 7.66 5.09
N LEU A 113 12.25 7.55 3.81
CA LEU A 113 11.58 6.68 2.86
C LEU A 113 12.19 5.29 2.82
N ALA A 114 11.33 4.29 2.70
CA ALA A 114 11.70 2.90 2.51
C ALA A 114 10.85 2.30 1.39
N PRO A 115 11.45 1.57 0.43
CA PRO A 115 10.69 0.95 -0.65
C PRO A 115 9.72 -0.09 -0.12
N LEU A 116 8.50 -0.12 -0.66
CA LEU A 116 7.44 -1.03 -0.25
C LEU A 116 7.77 -2.49 -0.60
N ASP A 117 8.37 -2.70 -1.77
CA ASP A 117 8.97 -3.98 -2.18
C ASP A 117 10.51 -3.92 -2.04
N LEU A 118 11.09 -4.90 -1.35
CA LEU A 118 12.55 -4.99 -1.17
C LEU A 118 13.31 -5.56 -2.36
N VAL A 119 12.68 -6.42 -3.15
CA VAL A 119 13.32 -7.19 -4.21
C VAL A 119 13.19 -6.45 -5.53
N THR A 120 12.00 -5.93 -5.82
CA THR A 120 11.66 -5.33 -7.12
C THR A 120 10.95 -3.98 -7.00
N PRO A 121 11.53 -2.98 -6.30
CA PRO A 121 10.86 -1.71 -5.96
C PRO A 121 10.34 -0.88 -7.14
N ASN A 122 10.82 -1.15 -8.35
CA ASN A 122 10.49 -0.43 -9.58
C ASN A 122 9.89 -1.35 -10.67
N SER A 123 9.49 -2.57 -10.32
CA SER A 123 8.82 -3.51 -11.24
C SER A 123 7.47 -3.89 -10.68
N TRP A 124 6.48 -3.95 -11.57
CA TRP A 124 5.15 -4.45 -11.26
C TRP A 124 5.17 -5.97 -11.41
N ASP A 125 5.16 -6.67 -10.29
CA ASP A 125 5.09 -8.13 -10.24
C ASP A 125 4.29 -8.59 -9.00
N SER A 126 4.36 -9.89 -8.68
CA SER A 126 3.66 -10.48 -7.53
C SER A 126 4.51 -10.57 -6.27
N ASN A 127 5.68 -9.92 -6.23
CA ASN A 127 6.62 -10.05 -5.13
C ASN A 127 6.12 -9.41 -3.83
N TYR A 128 5.24 -8.41 -3.91
CA TYR A 128 4.45 -7.94 -2.76
C TYR A 128 3.80 -9.09 -1.98
N PHE A 129 3.13 -10.02 -2.67
CA PHE A 129 2.46 -11.16 -2.02
C PHE A 129 3.46 -12.19 -1.48
N ARG A 130 4.62 -12.35 -2.12
CA ARG A 130 5.70 -13.21 -1.58
C ARG A 130 6.28 -12.63 -0.29
N ASN A 131 6.47 -11.32 -0.23
CA ASN A 131 6.90 -10.61 0.97
C ASN A 131 5.88 -10.76 2.10
N LEU A 132 4.58 -10.69 1.78
CA LEU A 132 3.49 -10.87 2.74
C LEU A 132 3.56 -12.25 3.43
N ILE A 133 3.67 -13.33 2.65
CA ILE A 133 3.80 -14.70 3.18
C ILE A 133 5.05 -14.85 4.07
N GLN A 134 6.12 -14.12 3.74
CA GLN A 134 7.36 -14.10 4.52
C GLN A 134 7.35 -13.12 5.70
N ARG A 135 6.23 -12.43 5.98
CA ARG A 135 6.09 -11.39 7.02
C ARG A 135 7.07 -10.22 6.83
N LYS A 136 7.35 -9.87 5.58
CA LYS A 136 8.26 -8.79 5.12
C LYS A 136 7.52 -7.59 4.55
N ASP A 137 6.33 -7.34 5.06
CA ASP A 137 5.46 -6.22 4.76
C ASP A 137 5.69 -5.05 5.75
N PHE A 138 5.11 -3.88 5.50
CA PHE A 138 5.18 -2.76 6.45
C PHE A 138 4.00 -2.72 7.43
N TRP A 139 2.85 -3.23 7.02
CA TRP A 139 1.61 -3.07 7.75
C TRP A 139 0.87 -4.39 7.84
N ASN A 140 0.45 -4.76 9.05
CA ASN A 140 -0.25 -6.01 9.33
C ASN A 140 -1.74 -5.97 8.89
N GLN A 141 -2.01 -5.36 7.73
CA GLN A 141 -3.35 -5.02 7.24
C GLN A 141 -4.07 -6.21 6.61
N ILE A 142 -3.35 -7.03 5.85
CA ILE A 142 -3.93 -8.11 5.04
C ILE A 142 -3.26 -9.48 5.27
N ASN A 143 -2.45 -9.63 6.33
CA ASN A 143 -1.79 -10.91 6.67
C ASN A 143 -2.75 -11.98 7.23
N SER A 144 -4.03 -11.64 7.39
CA SER A 144 -5.07 -12.50 7.96
C SER A 144 -6.08 -12.99 6.91
N PHE A 145 -5.71 -12.96 5.62
CA PHE A 145 -6.42 -13.67 4.56
C PHE A 145 -5.99 -15.14 4.49
#